data_AF-A0A2N7VTT3-F1
#
_entry.id   AF-A0A2N7VTT3-F1
#
_cell.length_a   1.000
_cell.length_b   1.000
_cell.length_c   1.000
_cell.angle_alpha   90.00
_cell.angle_beta   90.00
_cell.angle_gamma   90.00
#
_symmetry.space_group_name_H-M   'P 1'
#
loop_
_entity.id
_entity.type
_entity.pdbx_description
1 polymer ?
#
loop_
_entity_poly.entity_id
_entity_poly.type
_entity_poly.pdbx_seq_one_letter_code
_entity_poly.pdbx_strand_id
1 'polypeptide(L)'
;MGVNAIGQPDVQLHDQTFRVLSPSGTPLPGVDYQVSAPSGGHVFRTGDQGRSPTLNTAQQEAAQFELHWDEFAAPSARSGA
;
A
#
# COMPACT_ATOMS: atom_id res chain seq x y z
N MET A 1 14.90 -0.11 4.70
CA MET A 1 14.53 -1.52 4.92
C MET A 1 13.09 -1.67 4.48
N GLY A 2 12.80 -2.66 3.65
CA GLY A 2 11.45 -2.95 3.20
C GLY A 2 10.70 -3.83 4.21
N VAL A 3 9.51 -4.25 3.82
CA VAL A 3 8.63 -5.12 4.61
C VAL A 3 8.22 -6.30 3.75
N ASN A 4 8.17 -7.50 4.34
CA ASN A 4 7.74 -8.69 3.62
C ASN A 4 6.21 -8.79 3.52
N ALA A 5 5.71 -9.80 2.81
CA ALA A 5 4.27 -10.03 2.59
C ALA A 5 3.45 -10.27 3.89
N ILE A 6 4.10 -10.41 5.04
CA ILE A 6 3.46 -10.53 6.37
C ILE A 6 3.71 -9.30 7.27
N GLY A 7 4.27 -8.21 6.71
CA GLY A 7 4.44 -6.92 7.40
C GLY A 7 5.67 -6.80 8.30
N GLN A 8 6.60 -7.75 8.23
CA GLN A 8 7.83 -7.71 9.03
C GLN A 8 8.97 -7.02 8.26
N PRO A 9 9.83 -6.25 8.94
CA PRO A 9 11.01 -5.66 8.31
C PRO A 9 11.89 -6.75 7.68
N ASP A 10 12.25 -6.56 6.41
CA ASP A 10 13.05 -7.52 5.66
C ASP A 10 13.90 -6.77 4.62
N VAL A 11 14.98 -7.39 4.13
CA VAL A 11 15.83 -6.85 3.06
C VAL A 11 16.07 -7.98 2.07
N GLN A 12 15.40 -7.92 0.91
CA GLN A 12 15.42 -9.00 -0.07
C GLN A 12 15.82 -8.48 -1.46
N LEU A 13 16.14 -9.39 -2.39
CA LEU A 13 16.66 -9.01 -3.71
C LEU A 13 15.61 -8.30 -4.59
N HIS A 14 14.32 -8.45 -4.28
CA HIS A 14 13.20 -7.99 -5.10
C HIS A 14 12.43 -6.84 -4.44
N ASP A 15 13.16 -5.86 -3.90
CA ASP A 15 12.60 -4.64 -3.35
C ASP A 15 11.82 -3.86 -4.45
N GLN A 16 10.50 -3.81 -4.34
CA GLN A 16 9.66 -3.02 -5.25
C GLN A 16 8.86 -1.95 -4.51
N THR A 17 8.79 -0.77 -5.11
CA THR A 17 7.94 0.34 -4.65
C THR A 17 7.02 0.77 -5.78
N PHE A 18 5.80 1.16 -5.44
CA PHE A 18 4.87 1.77 -6.37
C PHE A 18 4.29 3.06 -5.79
N ARG A 19 3.56 3.80 -6.62
CA ARG A 19 2.92 5.06 -6.24
C ARG A 19 1.45 5.03 -6.58
N VAL A 20 0.62 5.35 -5.60
CA VAL A 20 -0.82 5.48 -5.76
C VAL A 20 -1.13 6.93 -6.14
N LEU A 21 -1.82 7.08 -7.27
CA LEU A 21 -2.24 8.36 -7.83
C LEU A 21 -3.77 8.38 -7.94
N SER A 22 -4.36 9.57 -7.83
CA SER A 22 -5.74 9.82 -8.22
C SER A 22 -5.90 9.67 -9.73
N PRO A 23 -7.14 9.57 -10.24
CA PRO A 23 -7.41 9.62 -11.68
C PRO A 23 -6.87 10.89 -12.37
N SER A 24 -6.73 12.00 -11.62
CA SER A 24 -6.11 13.24 -12.10
C SER A 24 -4.57 13.24 -12.02
N GLY A 25 -3.95 12.15 -11.58
CA GLY A 25 -2.50 12.01 -11.44
C GLY A 25 -1.92 12.62 -10.15
N THR A 26 -2.77 13.03 -9.21
CA THR A 26 -2.34 13.61 -7.93
C THR A 26 -1.97 12.49 -6.95
N PRO A 27 -0.83 12.55 -6.24
CA PRO A 27 -0.47 11.51 -5.28
C PRO A 27 -1.47 11.41 -4.13
N LEU A 28 -1.81 10.18 -3.73
CA LEU A 28 -2.75 9.93 -2.65
C LEU A 28 -2.02 9.44 -1.38
N PRO A 29 -1.74 10.33 -0.41
CA PRO A 29 -1.13 9.94 0.86
C PRO A 29 -2.12 9.34 1.84
N GLY A 30 -1.63 8.49 2.75
CA GLY A 30 -2.43 7.96 3.86
C GLY A 30 -3.53 6.99 3.43
N VAL A 31 -3.35 6.32 2.30
CA VAL A 31 -4.28 5.35 1.73
C VAL A 31 -3.95 3.97 2.22
N ASP A 32 -4.93 3.28 2.79
CA ASP A 32 -4.80 1.88 3.13
C ASP A 32 -5.06 1.03 1.88
N TYR A 33 -4.19 0.05 1.63
CA TYR A 33 -4.28 -0.89 0.51
C TYR A 33 -3.79 -2.26 0.95
N GLN A 34 -4.30 -3.31 0.32
CA GLN A 34 -3.87 -4.68 0.57
C GLN A 34 -3.00 -5.18 -0.57
N VAL A 35 -1.90 -5.84 -0.22
CA VAL A 35 -1.15 -6.66 -1.17
C VAL A 35 -1.17 -8.10 -0.70
N SER A 36 -1.54 -9.00 -1.59
CA SER A 36 -1.50 -10.45 -1.37
C SER A 36 -0.63 -11.13 -2.41
N ALA A 37 0.18 -12.07 -1.97
CA ALA A 37 1.04 -12.94 -2.77
C ALA A 37 0.90 -14.38 -2.23
N PRO A 38 1.36 -15.41 -2.95
CA PRO A 38 1.35 -16.78 -2.45
C PRO A 38 2.04 -16.95 -1.09
N SER A 39 3.06 -16.14 -0.81
CA SER A 39 3.80 -16.11 0.46
C SER A 39 3.05 -15.45 1.63
N GLY A 40 1.97 -14.70 1.36
CA GLY A 40 1.20 -14.00 2.40
C GLY A 40 0.55 -12.73 1.89
N GLY A 41 -0.23 -12.06 2.75
CA GLY A 41 -0.82 -10.77 2.43
C GLY A 41 -0.87 -9.85 3.63
N HIS A 42 -0.70 -8.55 3.36
CA HIS A 42 -0.71 -7.52 4.39
C HIS A 42 -1.35 -6.23 3.90
N VAL A 43 -1.93 -5.50 4.85
CA VAL A 43 -2.49 -4.17 4.63
C VAL A 43 -1.38 -3.16 4.94
N PHE A 44 -1.17 -2.26 4.00
CA PHE A 44 -0.16 -1.22 4.06
C PHE A 44 -0.83 0.14 3.90
N ARG A 45 -0.13 1.19 4.30
CA ARG A 45 -0.55 2.58 4.13
C ARG A 45 0.45 3.34 3.29
N THR A 46 -0.02 4.12 2.32
CA THR A 46 0.86 5.00 1.53
C THR A 46 1.42 6.15 2.37
N GLY A 47 2.68 6.50 2.16
CA GLY A 47 3.31 7.66 2.79
C GLY A 47 2.90 9.00 2.17
N ASP A 48 3.50 10.10 2.63
CA ASP A 48 3.13 11.49 2.31
C ASP A 48 3.14 11.86 0.81
N GLN A 49 3.78 11.04 -0.04
CA GLN A 49 3.80 11.21 -1.49
C GLN A 49 2.99 10.15 -2.25
N GLY A 50 2.09 9.44 -1.58
CA GLY A 50 1.35 8.31 -2.13
C GLY A 50 2.24 7.12 -2.48
N ARG A 51 3.45 7.04 -1.91
CA ARG A 51 4.38 5.93 -2.16
C ARG A 51 4.07 4.76 -1.24
N SER A 52 4.13 3.54 -1.77
CA SER A 52 4.15 2.33 -0.97
C SER A 52 5.43 2.27 -0.12
N PRO A 53 5.42 1.62 1.05
CA PRO A 53 6.63 1.00 1.59
C PRO A 53 7.25 0.06 0.55
N THR A 54 8.54 -0.20 0.68
CA THR A 54 9.20 -1.21 -0.13
C THR A 54 8.66 -2.59 0.25
N LEU A 55 8.03 -3.29 -0.70
CA LEU A 55 7.55 -4.65 -0.50
C LEU A 55 8.62 -5.63 -0.96
N ASN A 56 8.92 -6.59 -0.08
CA ASN A 56 10.02 -7.52 -0.24
C ASN A 56 9.48 -8.95 -0.31
N THR A 57 9.61 -9.61 -1.45
CA THR A 57 9.29 -11.04 -1.60
C THR A 57 10.57 -11.86 -1.77
N ALA A 58 10.58 -13.07 -1.21
CA ALA A 58 11.75 -13.96 -1.28
C ALA A 58 12.07 -14.44 -2.70
N GLN A 59 11.03 -14.52 -3.52
CA GLN A 59 11.12 -14.90 -4.92
C GLN A 59 10.26 -13.93 -5.74
N GLN A 60 10.45 -13.90 -7.05
CA GLN A 60 9.55 -13.18 -7.92
C GLN A 60 8.18 -13.86 -7.87
N GLU A 61 7.18 -13.16 -7.33
CA GLU A 61 5.82 -13.66 -7.15
C GLU A 61 4.82 -12.71 -7.82
N ALA A 62 3.74 -13.29 -8.36
CA ALA A 62 2.60 -12.48 -8.80
C ALA A 62 1.85 -11.98 -7.56
N ALA A 63 1.92 -10.67 -7.31
CA ALA A 63 1.21 -10.02 -6.23
C ALA A 63 -0.09 -9.40 -6.76
N GLN A 64 -1.16 -9.54 -5.99
CA GLN A 64 -2.44 -8.89 -6.23
C GLN A 64 -2.52 -7.63 -5.37
N PHE A 65 -2.91 -6.52 -6.00
CA PHE A 65 -3.08 -5.22 -5.37
C PHE A 65 -4.56 -4.88 -5.28
N GLU A 66 -5.04 -4.59 -4.08
CA GLU A 66 -6.41 -4.21 -3.81
C GLU A 66 -6.44 -2.90 -3.04
N LEU A 67 -7.29 -1.98 -3.48
CA LEU A 67 -7.44 -0.68 -2.86
C LEU A 67 -8.93 -0.40 -2.66
N HIS A 68 -9.28 -0.11 -1.41
CA HIS A 68 -10.66 0.12 -0.99
C HIS A 68 -11.02 1.59 -1.21
N TRP A 69 -11.45 1.93 -2.42
CA TRP A 69 -11.83 3.29 -2.79
C TRP A 69 -12.98 3.85 -1.94
N ASP A 70 -13.84 3.00 -1.40
CA ASP A 70 -15.00 3.42 -0.61
C ASP A 70 -14.62 4.10 0.71
N GLU A 71 -13.44 3.81 1.27
CA GLU A 71 -12.92 4.48 2.47
C GLU A 71 -12.50 5.94 2.20
N PHE A 72 -12.25 6.31 0.94
CA PHE A 72 -11.97 7.70 0.57
C PHE A 72 -13.23 8.55 0.46
N ALA A 73 -14.35 7.92 0.14
CA ALA A 73 -15.60 8.62 -0.13
C ALA A 73 -16.35 9.01 1.15
N ALA A 74 -15.89 8.57 2.33
CA ALA A 74 -16.42 9.02 3.61
C ALA A 74 -16.06 10.49 3.84
N PRO A 75 -16.97 11.44 3.57
CA PRO A 75 -16.69 12.84 3.75
C PRO A 75 -16.76 13.12 5.25
N SER A 76 -15.78 13.84 5.78
CA SER A 76 -15.85 14.78 6.90
C SER A 76 -17.24 14.95 7.55
N ALA A 77 -17.72 13.94 8.27
CA ALA A 77 -18.95 14.01 9.06
C ALA A 77 -18.59 13.88 10.54
N ARG A 78 -17.63 14.69 11.00
CA ARG A 78 -17.40 14.99 12.41
C ARG A 78 -16.45 16.19 12.55
N SER A 79 -16.99 17.39 12.40
CA SER A 79 -16.71 18.47 13.34
C SER A 79 -17.68 19.63 13.09
N GLY A 80 -18.44 19.99 14.12
CA GLY A 80 -19.39 21.10 14.09
C GLY A 80 -20.59 20.85 15.00
N ALA A 81 -20.33 20.60 16.28
CA ALA A 81 -21.30 20.77 17.35
C ALA A 81 -21.04 22.13 18.01
#